data_AF-A0A1Q2H365-F1
#
_entry.id   AF-A0A1Q2H365-F1
#
_cell.length_a   1.000
_cell.length_b   1.000
_cell.length_c   1.000
_cell.angle_alpha   90.00
_cell.angle_beta   90.00
_cell.angle_gamma   90.00
#
_symmetry.space_group_name_H-M   'P 1'
#
loop_
_entity.id
_entity.type
_entity.pdbx_description
1 polymer ?
#
loop_
_entity_poly.entity_id
_entity_poly.type
_entity_poly.pdbx_seq_one_letter_code
_entity_poly.pdbx_strand_id
1 'polypeptide(L)'
;MIKLFLMAGSLFCMFSVMLGAFAAHGLKSRLSEYSLGVFKTAAEYQMVHGLALIAVAILIKWGINLSWAGGFFITGTLLFSGSLYLLALTEMKWLGPITPIGGLCFIIGWIVILVQVARFKF
;
A
#
# COMPACT_ATOMS: atom_id res chain seq x y z
N MET A 1 6.64 -17.31 0.92
CA MET A 1 5.63 -16.29 1.27
C MET A 1 6.06 -15.38 2.41
N ILE A 2 6.36 -15.87 3.62
CA ILE A 2 6.74 -15.02 4.78
C ILE A 2 7.90 -14.05 4.47
N LYS A 3 9.03 -14.56 3.98
CA LYS A 3 10.21 -13.72 3.63
C LYS A 3 9.85 -12.64 2.61
N LEU A 4 9.11 -13.00 1.57
CA LEU A 4 8.65 -12.06 0.53
C LEU A 4 7.81 -10.93 1.13
N PHE A 5 6.84 -11.25 1.99
CA PHE A 5 5.97 -10.24 2.60
C PHE A 5 6.69 -9.34 3.59
N LEU A 6 7.64 -9.87 4.37
CA LEU A 6 8.51 -9.04 5.21
C LEU A 6 9.35 -8.08 4.35
N MET A 7 10.01 -8.60 3.31
CA MET A 7 10.84 -7.77 2.42
C MET A 7 10.00 -6.69 1.71
N ALA A 8 8.87 -7.07 1.11
CA ALA A 8 7.98 -6.14 0.41
C ALA A 8 7.38 -5.10 1.37
N GLY A 9 6.87 -5.54 2.53
CA GLY A 9 6.33 -4.65 3.55
C GLY A 9 7.37 -3.65 4.06
N SER A 10 8.58 -4.11 4.39
CA SER A 10 9.69 -3.24 4.79
C SER A 10 10.09 -2.25 3.70
N LEU A 11 10.17 -2.69 2.44
CA LEU A 11 10.46 -1.80 1.30
C LEU A 11 9.37 -0.74 1.13
N PHE A 12 8.09 -1.12 1.22
CA PHE A 12 6.98 -0.19 1.13
C PHE A 12 7.00 0.84 2.26
N CYS A 13 7.21 0.41 3.51
CA CYS A 13 7.34 1.34 4.63
C CYS A 13 8.54 2.29 4.44
N MET A 14 9.71 1.76 4.05
CA MET A 14 10.91 2.56 3.79
C MET A 14 10.67 3.62 2.72
N PHE A 15 10.14 3.23 1.56
CA PHE A 15 9.85 4.18 0.49
C PHE A 15 8.75 5.16 0.86
N SER A 16 7.76 4.75 1.65
CA SER A 16 6.72 5.66 2.13
C SER A 16 7.31 6.77 3.01
N VAL A 17 8.25 6.45 3.91
CA VAL A 17 8.98 7.46 4.70
C VAL A 17 9.77 8.39 3.78
N MET A 18 10.54 7.83 2.84
CA MET A 18 11.36 8.62 1.92
C MET A 18 10.52 9.57 1.07
N LEU A 19 9.47 9.05 0.43
CA LEU A 19 8.59 9.81 -0.45
C LEU A 19 7.73 10.80 0.33
N GLY A 20 7.24 10.44 1.51
CA GLY A 20 6.50 11.35 2.39
C GLY A 20 7.35 12.54 2.86
N ALA A 21 8.59 12.30 3.26
CA ALA A 21 9.54 13.37 3.59
C ALA A 21 9.88 14.25 2.38
N PHE A 22 10.11 13.61 1.22
CA PHE A 22 10.36 14.33 -0.03
C PHE A 22 9.16 15.20 -0.45
N ALA A 23 7.92 14.73 -0.24
CA ALA A 23 6.74 15.54 -0.45
C ALA A 23 6.71 16.77 0.47
N ALA A 24 6.93 16.57 1.78
CA ALA A 24 6.86 17.63 2.77
C ALA A 24 7.92 18.72 2.60
N HIS A 25 9.12 18.36 2.16
CA HIS A 25 10.27 19.27 2.09
C HIS A 25 10.71 19.61 0.66
N GLY A 26 10.74 18.64 -0.24
CA GLY A 26 11.26 18.78 -1.61
C GLY A 26 10.23 19.20 -2.65
N LEU A 27 8.96 18.81 -2.48
CA LEU A 27 7.90 19.07 -3.48
C LEU A 27 6.92 20.18 -3.08
N LYS A 28 6.94 20.65 -1.82
CA LYS A 28 5.95 21.60 -1.29
C LYS A 28 5.82 22.90 -2.10
N SER A 29 6.92 23.40 -2.67
CA SER A 29 6.94 24.62 -3.50
C SER A 29 6.88 24.33 -5.01
N ARG A 30 6.82 23.05 -5.40
CA ARG A 30 6.85 22.60 -6.80
C ARG A 30 5.51 22.07 -7.28
N LEU A 31 4.70 21.52 -6.37
CA LEU A 31 3.38 20.98 -6.68
C LEU A 31 2.27 21.90 -6.15
N SER A 32 1.12 21.87 -6.81
CA SER A 32 -0.11 22.46 -6.27
C SER A 32 -0.48 21.79 -4.94
N GLU A 33 -1.28 22.45 -4.10
CA GLU A 33 -1.76 21.86 -2.84
C GLU A 33 -2.51 20.55 -3.08
N TYR A 34 -3.31 20.48 -4.16
CA TYR A 34 -4.02 19.28 -4.55
C TYR A 34 -3.05 18.13 -4.90
N SER A 35 -2.11 18.36 -5.81
CA SER A 35 -1.15 17.32 -6.24
C SER A 35 -0.24 16.88 -5.07
N LEU A 36 0.14 17.81 -4.20
CA LEU A 36 0.88 17.50 -2.97
C LEU A 36 0.05 16.63 -2.00
N GLY A 37 -1.25 16.93 -1.86
CA GLY A 37 -2.19 16.12 -1.10
C GLY A 37 -2.29 14.70 -1.66
N VAL A 38 -2.46 14.56 -2.98
CA VAL A 38 -2.49 13.25 -3.67
C VAL A 38 -1.22 12.45 -3.42
N PHE A 39 -0.06 13.09 -3.54
CA PHE A 39 1.23 12.45 -3.29
C PHE A 39 1.36 11.95 -1.84
N LYS A 40 0.90 12.75 -0.87
CA LYS A 40 0.89 12.34 0.55
C LYS A 40 -0.06 11.18 0.81
N THR A 41 -1.25 11.18 0.21
CA THR A 41 -2.19 10.04 0.30
C THR A 41 -1.57 8.76 -0.25
N ALA A 42 -0.84 8.84 -1.36
CA ALA A 42 -0.13 7.69 -1.91
C ALA A 42 0.89 7.10 -0.92
N ALA A 43 1.68 7.96 -0.27
CA ALA A 43 2.64 7.57 0.76
C ALA A 43 1.98 6.97 1.99
N GLU A 44 0.92 7.58 2.49
CA GLU A 44 0.16 7.07 3.64
C GLU A 44 -0.40 5.67 3.37
N TYR A 45 -1.10 5.47 2.25
CA TYR A 45 -1.66 4.16 1.89
C TYR A 45 -0.57 3.11 1.68
N GLN A 46 0.60 3.50 1.15
CA GLN A 46 1.76 2.63 1.03
C GLN A 46 2.32 2.23 2.41
N MET A 47 2.37 3.15 3.39
CA MET A 47 2.79 2.84 4.76
C MET A 47 1.84 1.83 5.40
N VAL A 48 0.54 2.13 5.36
CA VAL A 48 -0.50 1.30 5.99
C VAL A 48 -0.43 -0.14 5.47
N HIS A 49 -0.36 -0.33 4.15
CA HIS A 49 -0.35 -1.66 3.56
C HIS A 49 1.03 -2.33 3.60
N GLY A 50 2.12 -1.56 3.71
CA GLY A 50 3.44 -2.07 4.05
C GLY A 50 3.48 -2.68 5.45
N LEU A 51 2.93 -1.99 6.45
CA LEU A 51 2.79 -2.49 7.82
C LEU A 51 1.84 -3.70 7.87
N ALA A 52 0.72 -3.65 7.13
CA ALA A 52 -0.19 -4.78 7.01
C ALA A 52 0.48 -6.04 6.43
N LEU A 53 1.40 -5.89 5.46
CA LEU A 53 2.18 -7.01 4.92
C LEU A 53 3.12 -7.63 5.96
N ILE A 54 3.76 -6.81 6.79
CA ILE A 54 4.58 -7.30 7.90
C ILE A 54 3.72 -8.08 8.89
N ALA A 55 2.54 -7.56 9.26
CA ALA A 55 1.59 -8.25 10.12
C ALA A 55 1.08 -9.57 9.51
N VAL A 56 0.73 -9.58 8.21
CA VAL A 56 0.37 -10.80 7.46
C VAL A 56 1.47 -11.84 7.54
N ALA A 57 2.75 -11.45 7.37
CA ALA A 57 3.86 -12.37 7.46
C ALA A 57 3.99 -13.01 8.86
N ILE A 58 3.76 -12.22 9.92
CA ILE A 58 3.76 -12.70 11.32
C ILE A 58 2.59 -13.67 11.55
N LEU A 59 1.38 -13.34 11.11
CA LEU A 59 0.21 -14.20 11.27
C LEU A 59 0.32 -15.51 10.48
N ILE A 60 0.98 -15.50 9.31
CA ILE A 60 1.31 -16.73 8.58
C ILE A 60 2.26 -17.61 9.38
N LYS A 61 3.24 -17.02 10.08
CA LYS A 61 4.12 -17.78 10.98
C LYS A 61 3.33 -18.43 12.13
N TRP A 62 2.22 -17.84 12.53
CA TRP A 62 1.29 -18.39 13.53
C TRP A 62 0.30 -19.41 12.96
N GLY A 63 0.42 -19.77 11.68
CA GLY A 63 -0.38 -20.82 11.04
C GLY A 63 -1.63 -20.34 10.30
N ILE A 64 -1.90 -19.03 10.26
CA ILE A 64 -3.06 -18.48 9.53
C ILE A 64 -2.71 -18.34 8.04
N ASN A 65 -3.46 -18.96 7.13
CA ASN A 65 -3.17 -18.88 5.70
C ASN A 65 -3.64 -17.54 5.10
N LEU A 66 -2.74 -16.56 5.05
CA LEU A 66 -3.00 -15.21 4.52
C LEU A 66 -2.22 -14.90 3.23
N SER A 67 -1.82 -15.92 2.47
CA SER A 67 -1.03 -15.73 1.23
C SER A 67 -1.75 -14.85 0.21
N TRP A 68 -3.07 -15.00 0.08
CA TRP A 68 -3.89 -14.16 -0.81
C TRP A 68 -3.97 -12.71 -0.33
N ALA A 69 -4.14 -12.47 0.97
CA ALA A 69 -4.16 -11.12 1.52
C ALA A 69 -2.86 -10.37 1.20
N GLY A 70 -1.70 -11.02 1.40
CA GLY A 70 -0.41 -10.42 1.07
C GLY A 70 -0.25 -10.14 -0.43
N GLY A 71 -0.70 -11.04 -1.31
CA GLY A 71 -0.70 -10.78 -2.75
C GLY A 71 -1.55 -9.56 -3.14
N PHE A 72 -2.75 -9.46 -2.58
CA PHE A 72 -3.65 -8.32 -2.81
C PHE A 72 -3.11 -7.00 -2.27
N PHE A 73 -2.44 -7.00 -1.11
CA PHE A 73 -1.79 -5.79 -0.60
C PHE A 73 -0.63 -5.34 -1.48
N ILE A 74 0.21 -6.26 -1.96
CA ILE A 74 1.30 -5.91 -2.88
C ILE A 74 0.75 -5.29 -4.16
N THR A 75 -0.20 -5.96 -4.82
CA THR A 75 -0.82 -5.47 -6.04
C THR A 75 -1.54 -4.14 -5.80
N GLY A 76 -2.29 -4.04 -4.70
CA GLY A 76 -2.99 -2.82 -4.30
C GLY A 76 -2.03 -1.65 -4.11
N THR A 77 -0.88 -1.84 -3.44
CA THR A 77 0.10 -0.77 -3.22
C THR A 77 0.72 -0.30 -4.53
N LEU A 78 1.08 -1.22 -5.43
CA LEU A 78 1.63 -0.86 -6.73
C LEU A 78 0.62 -0.10 -7.59
N LEU A 79 -0.64 -0.56 -7.63
CA LEU A 79 -1.68 0.07 -8.46
C LEU A 79 -2.20 1.37 -7.86
N PHE A 80 -2.47 1.41 -6.55
CA PHE A 80 -3.06 2.58 -5.87
C PHE A 80 -2.01 3.65 -5.59
N SER A 81 -0.96 3.33 -4.82
CA SER A 81 0.04 4.33 -4.45
C SER A 81 0.90 4.70 -5.66
N GLY A 82 1.31 3.71 -6.46
CA GLY A 82 2.09 3.95 -7.68
C GLY A 82 1.39 4.89 -8.67
N SER A 83 0.11 4.66 -8.96
CA SER A 83 -0.65 5.54 -9.87
C SER A 83 -0.80 6.95 -9.29
N LEU A 84 -1.02 7.10 -7.99
CA LEU A 84 -1.18 8.41 -7.36
C LEU A 84 0.12 9.22 -7.31
N TYR A 85 1.28 8.59 -7.06
CA TYR A 85 2.56 9.28 -7.20
C TYR A 85 2.78 9.79 -8.62
N LEU A 86 2.54 8.92 -9.62
CA LEU A 86 2.69 9.29 -11.02
C LEU A 86 1.70 10.39 -11.42
N LEU A 87 0.44 10.29 -10.98
CA LEU A 87 -0.59 11.30 -11.23
C LEU A 87 -0.19 12.65 -10.62
N ALA A 88 0.31 12.67 -9.38
CA ALA A 88 0.74 13.90 -8.72
C ALA A 88 1.95 14.57 -9.40
N LEU A 89 2.86 13.79 -9.98
CA LEU A 89 4.07 14.31 -10.64
C LEU A 89 3.89 14.66 -12.12
N THR A 90 2.99 13.96 -12.81
CA THR A 90 2.85 14.05 -14.28
C THR A 90 1.51 14.60 -14.76
N GLU A 91 0.54 14.70 -13.85
CA GLU A 91 -0.85 15.11 -14.15
C GLU A 91 -1.55 14.26 -15.23
N MET A 92 -1.03 13.06 -15.49
CA MET A 92 -1.60 12.12 -16.45
C MET A 92 -2.94 11.54 -15.95
N LYS A 93 -4.05 12.16 -16.36
CA LYS A 93 -5.41 11.82 -15.89
C LYS A 93 -5.83 10.37 -16.16
N TRP A 94 -5.26 9.69 -17.15
CA TRP A 94 -5.56 8.29 -17.45
C TRP A 94 -5.09 7.32 -16.35
N LEU A 95 -4.24 7.76 -15.42
CA LEU A 95 -3.87 7.01 -14.22
C LEU A 95 -4.99 6.97 -13.18
N GLY A 96 -5.93 7.91 -13.23
CA GLY A 96 -7.04 8.01 -12.28
C GLY A 96 -7.86 6.72 -12.15
N PRO A 97 -8.31 6.10 -13.26
CA PRO A 97 -9.02 4.82 -13.23
C PRO A 97 -8.23 3.61 -12.69
N ILE A 98 -6.90 3.68 -12.59
CA ILE A 98 -6.07 2.59 -12.04
C ILE A 98 -6.16 2.57 -10.50
N THR A 99 -6.26 3.74 -9.88
CA THR A 99 -6.32 3.88 -8.41
C THR A 99 -7.47 3.08 -7.79
N PRO A 100 -8.73 3.14 -8.28
CA PRO A 100 -9.83 2.32 -7.78
C PRO A 100 -9.57 0.81 -7.84
N ILE A 101 -8.85 0.33 -8.86
CA ILE A 101 -8.52 -1.10 -8.99
C ILE A 101 -7.58 -1.50 -7.85
N GLY A 102 -6.58 -0.67 -7.53
CA GLY A 102 -5.71 -0.89 -6.38
C GLY A 102 -6.48 -0.84 -5.05
N GLY A 103 -7.45 0.08 -4.93
CA GLY A 103 -8.34 0.17 -3.77
C GLY A 103 -9.19 -1.08 -3.58
N LEU A 104 -9.71 -1.65 -4.66
CA LEU A 104 -10.42 -2.93 -4.63
C LEU A 104 -9.50 -4.08 -4.17
N CYS A 105 -8.24 -4.11 -4.62
CA CYS A 105 -7.27 -5.08 -4.11
C CYS A 105 -7.08 -4.96 -2.60
N PHE A 106 -6.94 -3.74 -2.07
CA PHE A 106 -6.85 -3.55 -0.62
C PHE A 106 -8.07 -4.08 0.12
N ILE A 107 -9.29 -3.76 -0.35
CA ILE A 107 -10.54 -4.25 0.24
C ILE A 107 -10.56 -5.77 0.27
N ILE A 108 -10.23 -6.44 -0.84
CA ILE A 108 -10.18 -7.90 -0.90
C ILE A 108 -9.13 -8.46 0.07
N GLY A 109 -7.95 -7.83 0.16
CA GLY A 109 -6.90 -8.24 1.10
C GLY A 109 -7.37 -8.22 2.56
N TRP A 110 -8.05 -7.16 2.97
CA TRP A 110 -8.64 -7.05 4.31
C TRP A 110 -9.78 -8.05 4.55
N ILE A 111 -10.65 -8.29 3.56
CA ILE A 111 -11.70 -9.32 3.63
C ILE A 111 -11.09 -10.70 3.85
N VAL A 112 -10.00 -11.04 3.13
CA VAL A 112 -9.31 -12.32 3.32
C VAL A 112 -8.80 -12.45 4.76
N ILE A 113 -8.19 -11.41 5.34
CA ILE A 113 -7.76 -11.44 6.74
C ILE A 113 -8.95 -11.68 7.67
N LEU A 114 -10.03 -10.90 7.51
CA LEU A 114 -11.24 -11.02 8.32
C LEU A 114 -11.80 -12.45 8.31
N VAL A 115 -11.97 -13.03 7.13
CA VAL A 115 -12.52 -14.38 6.96
C VAL A 115 -11.60 -15.45 7.54
N GLN A 116 -10.29 -15.34 7.32
CA GLN A 116 -9.35 -16.35 7.81
C GLN A 116 -9.20 -16.30 9.33
N VAL A 117 -9.13 -15.10 9.92
CA VAL A 117 -9.06 -14.93 11.38
C VAL A 117 -10.35 -15.39 12.05
N ALA A 118 -11.52 -15.06 11.50
CA ALA A 118 -12.81 -15.50 12.05
C ALA A 118 -12.97 -17.03 12.10
N ARG A 119 -12.24 -17.75 11.24
CA ARG A 119 -12.23 -19.22 11.19
C ARG A 119 -11.09 -19.85 11.99
N PHE A 120 -10.10 -19.06 12.39
CA PHE A 120 -8.93 -19.54 13.11
C PHE A 120 -9.27 -19.70 14.60
N LYS A 121 -8.89 -20.84 15.17
CA LYS A 121 -9.00 -21.09 16.61
C LYS A 121 -7.65 -20.78 17.24
N PHE A 122 -7.63 -19.77 18.11
CA PHE A 122 -6.47 -19.44 18.94
C PHE A 122 -6.28 -20.46 20.06
#